data_AF-A0AA50UMV7-F1
#
_entry.id   AF-A0AA50UMV7-F1
#
_cell.length_a   1.000
_cell.length_b   1.000
_cell.length_c   1.000
_cell.angle_alpha   90.00
_cell.angle_beta   90.00
_cell.angle_gamma   90.00
#
_symmetry.space_group_name_H-M   'P 1'
#
loop_
_entity.id
_entity.type
_entity.pdbx_description
1 polymer ?
#
loop_
_entity_poly.entity_id
_entity_poly.type
_entity_poly.pdbx_seq_one_letter_code
_entity_poly.pdbx_strand_id
1 'polypeptide(L)' 'GLFFDIEKQTCDWKEAVKNCKLKNKERKVKPLLYTEEPLCQDGLLACGDSTCIERGLFCNGEKDCADGSDENS' A
#
# COMPACT_ATOMS: atom_id res chain seq x y z
N GLY A 1 1.34 -22.83 -21.22
CA GLY A 1 2.51 -22.01 -20.84
C GLY A 1 2.13 -21.10 -19.70
N LEU A 2 3.08 -20.75 -18.83
CA LEU A 2 2.88 -19.85 -17.69
C LEU A 2 3.14 -18.41 -18.09
N PHE A 3 2.30 -17.49 -17.60
CA PHE A 3 2.42 -16.04 -17.77
C PHE A 3 2.68 -15.38 -16.39
N PHE A 4 3.33 -14.22 -16.39
CA PHE A 4 3.58 -13.49 -15.14
C PHE A 4 2.38 -12.61 -14.77
N ASP A 5 1.84 -12.81 -13.59
CA ASP A 5 0.80 -11.98 -12.98
C ASP A 5 1.45 -10.84 -12.19
N ILE A 6 1.25 -9.61 -12.64
CA ILE A 6 1.85 -8.41 -12.05
C ILE A 6 1.19 -8.03 -10.72
N GLU A 7 -0.06 -8.37 -10.49
CA GLU A 7 -0.73 -8.03 -9.23
C GLU A 7 -0.27 -8.95 -8.12
N LYS A 8 -0.20 -10.25 -8.41
CA LYS A 8 0.23 -11.30 -7.48
C LYS A 8 1.75 -11.46 -7.39
N GLN A 9 2.50 -10.91 -8.35
CA GLN A 9 3.95 -11.05 -8.45
C GLN A 9 4.40 -12.52 -8.57
N THR A 10 3.64 -13.32 -9.31
CA THR A 10 3.87 -14.77 -9.47
C THR A 10 3.63 -15.22 -10.91
N CYS A 11 4.25 -16.32 -11.33
CA CYS A 11 3.87 -16.98 -12.58
C CYS A 11 2.63 -17.86 -12.37
N ASP A 12 1.61 -17.69 -13.22
CA ASP A 12 0.36 -18.46 -13.16
C ASP A 12 0.00 -18.96 -14.58
N TRP A 13 -0.98 -19.87 -14.67
CA TRP A 13 -1.47 -20.38 -15.94
C TRP A 13 -2.05 -19.25 -16.78
N LYS A 14 -1.79 -19.29 -18.09
CA LYS A 14 -2.20 -18.24 -19.05
C LYS A 14 -3.68 -17.82 -18.92
N GLU A 15 -4.57 -18.75 -18.57
CA GLU A 15 -6.01 -18.48 -18.40
C GLU A 15 -6.35 -17.72 -17.11
N ALA A 16 -5.51 -17.82 -16.08
CA ALA A 16 -5.66 -17.14 -14.81
C ALA A 16 -5.06 -15.72 -14.81
N VAL A 17 -4.10 -15.44 -15.70
CA VAL A 17 -3.40 -14.15 -15.77
C VAL A 17 -4.14 -13.16 -16.66
N LYS A 18 -4.87 -12.22 -16.05
CA LYS A 18 -5.63 -11.17 -16.78
C LYS A 18 -4.79 -9.94 -17.14
N ASN A 19 -3.65 -9.77 -16.49
CA ASN A 19 -2.82 -8.56 -16.52
C ASN A 19 -1.45 -8.77 -17.21
N CYS A 20 -1.32 -9.81 -18.05
CA CYS A 20 -0.05 -10.16 -18.72
C CYS A 20 0.51 -9.06 -19.65
N LYS A 21 -0.30 -8.08 -20.05
CA LYS A 21 0.13 -6.95 -20.88
C LYS A 21 0.70 -5.77 -20.07
N LEU A 22 0.43 -5.73 -18.77
CA LEU A 22 1.02 -4.72 -17.90
C LEU A 22 2.53 -4.99 -17.80
N LYS A 23 3.31 -3.95 -17.53
CA LYS A 23 4.76 -4.08 -17.30
C LYS A 23 5.18 -3.59 -15.92
N ASN A 24 4.32 -2.81 -15.27
CA ASN A 24 4.60 -2.19 -13.98
C ASN A 24 3.32 -2.14 -13.14
N LYS A 25 3.48 -2.20 -11.82
CA LYS A 25 2.43 -1.98 -10.83
C LYS A 25 2.73 -0.65 -10.15
N GLU A 26 1.73 0.20 -9.99
CA GLU A 26 1.91 1.44 -9.23
C GLU A 26 2.32 1.10 -7.79
N ARG A 27 3.48 1.62 -7.38
CA ARG A 27 3.98 1.44 -6.03
C ARG A 27 3.30 2.47 -5.13
N LYS A 28 2.30 2.02 -4.39
CA LYS A 28 1.71 2.83 -3.32
C LYS A 28 2.72 3.07 -2.19
N VAL A 29 2.68 4.25 -1.60
CA VAL A 29 3.55 4.65 -0.50
C VAL A 29 3.10 3.91 0.76
N LYS A 30 4.04 3.34 1.51
CA LYS A 30 3.73 2.63 2.77
C LYS A 30 3.74 3.62 3.93
N PRO A 31 2.86 3.43 4.92
CA PRO A 31 2.84 4.27 6.10
C PRO A 31 4.06 3.99 6.99
N LEU A 32 4.45 5.00 7.78
CA LEU A 32 5.63 4.97 8.65
C LEU A 32 5.27 4.49 10.07
N LEU A 33 4.64 3.32 10.16
CA LEU A 33 4.11 2.78 11.44
C LEU A 33 5.19 2.25 12.39
N TYR A 34 6.37 1.89 11.86
CA TYR A 34 7.47 1.33 12.63
C TYR A 34 8.76 2.09 12.32
N THR A 35 9.07 3.05 13.16
CA THR A 35 10.29 3.87 13.11
C THR A 35 11.05 3.74 14.43
N GLU A 36 12.37 3.90 14.40
CA GLU A 36 13.24 3.84 15.59
C GLU A 36 12.84 4.89 16.65
N GLU A 37 12.30 6.03 16.20
CA GLU A 37 11.75 7.09 17.03
C GLU A 37 10.27 7.32 16.68
N PRO A 38 9.37 7.45 17.67
CA PRO A 38 7.96 7.68 17.40
C PRO A 38 7.75 9.03 16.72
N LEU A 39 7.33 9.02 15.46
CA LEU A 39 7.02 10.22 14.67
C LEU A 39 5.76 10.95 15.18
N CYS A 40 4.81 10.17 15.72
CA CYS A 40 3.51 10.65 16.16
C CYS A 40 3.27 10.31 17.63
N GLN A 41 2.43 11.11 18.28
CA GLN A 41 1.98 10.86 19.64
C GLN A 41 1.15 9.57 19.73
N ASP A 42 1.06 9.00 20.94
CA ASP A 42 0.29 7.79 21.19
C ASP A 42 -1.17 7.95 20.73
N GLY A 43 -1.67 6.95 19.99
CA GLY A 43 -2.99 6.99 19.36
C GLY A 43 -3.03 7.53 17.91
N LEU A 44 -1.98 8.20 17.45
CA LEU A 44 -1.81 8.61 16.05
C LEU A 44 -0.86 7.67 15.31
N LEU A 45 -1.00 7.62 13.99
CA LEU A 45 -0.17 6.84 13.08
C LEU A 45 0.38 7.75 11.98
N ALA A 46 1.63 7.50 11.60
CA ALA A 46 2.31 8.28 10.57
C ALA A 46 2.00 7.74 9.17
N CYS A 47 1.51 8.62 8.31
CA CYS A 47 1.44 8.47 6.87
C CYS A 47 2.85 8.35 6.25
N GLY A 48 2.92 7.95 4.98
CA GLY A 48 4.17 7.86 4.22
C GLY A 48 4.84 9.20 3.97
N ASP A 49 4.07 10.29 4.01
CA ASP A 49 4.52 11.67 3.94
C ASP A 49 4.91 12.28 5.30
N SER A 50 4.95 11.47 6.37
CA SER A 50 5.17 11.88 7.78
C SER A 50 4.04 12.66 8.45
N THR A 51 2.87 12.78 7.80
CA THR A 51 1.67 13.35 8.44
C THR A 51 1.13 12.38 9.49
N CYS A 52 0.69 12.89 10.64
CA CYS A 52 0.07 12.07 11.70
C CYS A 52 -1.45 12.15 11.60
N ILE A 53 -2.12 11.01 11.47
CA ILE A 53 -3.59 10.90 11.50
C ILE A 53 -4.05 9.89 12.56
N GLU A 54 -5.33 9.90 12.92
CA GLU A 54 -5.87 8.98 13.93
C GLU A 54 -5.82 7.52 13.47
N ARG A 55 -5.58 6.60 14.41
CA ARG A 55 -5.60 5.14 14.13
C ARG A 55 -6.88 4.66 13.44
N GLY A 56 -8.03 5.29 13.71
CA GLY A 56 -9.31 4.92 13.12
C GLY A 56 -9.47 5.33 11.65
N LEU A 57 -8.59 6.20 11.15
CA LEU A 57 -8.58 6.64 9.75
C LEU A 57 -7.73 5.73 8.86
N PHE A 58 -6.97 4.80 9.45
CA PHE A 58 -6.19 3.83 8.68
C PHE A 58 -7.05 2.67 8.20
N CYS A 59 -6.93 2.31 6.91
CA CYS A 59 -7.68 1.24 6.27
C CYS A 59 -9.20 1.39 6.43
N ASN A 60 -9.70 2.62 6.44
CA ASN A 60 -11.13 2.93 6.57
C ASN A 60 -11.85 2.95 5.20
N GLY A 61 -11.10 2.87 4.09
CA GLY A 61 -11.62 2.93 2.73
C GLY A 61 -11.66 4.33 2.13
N GLU A 62 -11.27 5.36 2.88
CA GLU A 62 -11.16 6.75 2.45
C GLU A 62 -9.68 7.18 2.46
N LYS A 63 -9.31 8.08 1.55
CA LYS A 63 -7.93 8.57 1.47
C LYS A 63 -7.78 9.80 2.38
N ASP A 64 -7.27 9.56 3.58
CA ASP A 64 -6.97 10.57 4.59
C ASP A 64 -5.53 11.08 4.50
N CYS A 65 -4.54 10.24 4.15
CA CYS A 65 -3.18 10.70 3.90
C CYS A 65 -3.07 11.34 2.50
N ALA A 66 -2.26 12.41 2.37
CA ALA A 66 -2.03 13.06 1.07
C ALA A 66 -1.41 12.10 0.04
N ASP A 67 -0.54 11.20 0.49
CA ASP A 67 0.08 10.15 -0.31
C ASP A 67 -0.78 8.87 -0.42
N GLY A 68 -1.83 8.75 0.41
CA GLY A 68 -2.76 7.62 0.43
C GLY A 68 -2.18 6.35 1.03
N SER A 69 -1.15 6.48 1.88
CA SER A 69 -0.53 5.35 2.57
C SER A 69 -1.41 4.70 3.61
N ASP A 70 -2.38 5.44 4.15
CA ASP A 70 -3.42 4.95 5.05
C ASP A 70 -4.24 3.82 4.42
N GLU A 71 -4.43 3.87 3.10
CA GLU A 71 -5.18 2.87 2.31
C GLU A 71 -4.25 1.91 1.55
N ASN A 72 -3.01 1.78 2.01
CA ASN A 72 -2.02 0.87 1.43
C ASN A 72 -1.69 -0.28 2.39
N SER A 73 -2.29 -1.45 2.12
CA SER A 73 -2.00 -2.73 2.79
C SER A 73 -0.91 -3.53 2.10
#